data_AF-A0A174FR40-F1
#
_entry.id   AF-A0A174FR40-F1
#
_cell.length_a   1.000
_cell.length_b   1.000
_cell.length_c   1.000
_cell.angle_alpha   90.00
_cell.angle_beta   90.00
_cell.angle_gamma   90.00
#
_symmetry.space_group_name_H-M   'P 1'
#
loop_
_entity.id
_entity.type
_entity.pdbx_description
1 polymer ?
#
loop_
_entity_poly.entity_id
_entity_poly.type
_entity_poly.pdbx_seq_one_letter_code
_entity_poly.pdbx_strand_id
1 'polypeptide(L)'
;MVDLNLDRINSHSPYVVTASEGSMSFQFVTDFGVTYNVSFLEDELMLSDESYQFIIANTNNKKSPRDSKMKQTIMAIVYEFFECSNTTLLYICETGDSKQEMRNRLFEIWFNSSLRKSDFVFMSADIRDAEGIPNYAAIVVRLDNPRLTSVIAEFTETVQLLSQKPE
;
A
#
# COMPACT_ATOMS: atom_id res chain seq x y z
N MET A 1 13.17 10.89 -3.61
CA MET A 1 12.42 11.29 -2.39
C MET A 1 11.26 12.19 -2.74
N VAL A 2 10.07 11.60 -2.75
CA VAL A 2 8.79 12.29 -2.94
C VAL A 2 8.45 13.05 -1.66
N ASP A 3 8.26 14.36 -1.76
CA ASP A 3 7.83 15.18 -0.62
C ASP A 3 6.30 15.31 -0.64
N LEU A 4 5.65 14.88 0.45
CA LEU A 4 4.19 14.80 0.53
C LEU A 4 3.65 15.99 1.32
N ASN A 5 2.62 16.64 0.78
CA ASN A 5 2.06 17.84 1.38
C ASN A 5 1.14 17.48 2.54
N LEU A 6 1.63 17.69 3.77
CA LEU A 6 0.89 17.37 5.00
C LEU A 6 -0.43 18.14 5.14
N ASP A 7 -0.49 19.38 4.66
CA ASP A 7 -1.71 20.19 4.71
C ASP A 7 -2.78 19.63 3.76
N ARG A 8 -2.38 19.16 2.57
CA ARG A 8 -3.27 18.53 1.59
C ARG A 8 -3.74 17.14 2.07
N ILE A 9 -2.89 16.39 2.76
CA ILE A 9 -3.32 15.16 3.45
C ILE A 9 -4.40 15.49 4.48
N ASN A 10 -4.11 16.45 5.38
CA ASN A 10 -5.00 16.81 6.47
C ASN A 10 -6.32 17.44 5.98
N SER A 11 -6.34 18.12 4.83
CA SER A 11 -7.58 18.66 4.26
C SER A 11 -8.54 17.57 3.75
N HIS A 12 -8.03 16.36 3.49
CA HIS A 12 -8.81 15.22 3.01
C HIS A 12 -8.92 14.08 4.03
N SER A 13 -8.31 14.24 5.21
CA SER A 13 -8.27 13.22 6.26
C SER A 13 -9.20 13.57 7.43
N PRO A 14 -10.03 12.63 7.91
CA PRO A 14 -10.81 12.82 9.13
C PRO A 14 -9.99 12.76 10.44
N TYR A 15 -8.79 12.16 10.40
CA TYR A 15 -7.85 12.17 11.52
C TYR A 15 -6.66 13.08 11.21
N VAL A 16 -6.16 13.77 12.23
CA VAL A 16 -4.96 14.59 12.09
C VAL A 16 -3.76 13.68 11.86
N VAL A 17 -3.08 13.91 10.74
CA VAL A 17 -1.87 13.24 10.33
C VAL A 17 -0.67 14.12 10.67
N THR A 18 0.36 13.52 11.24
CA THR A 18 1.67 14.13 11.47
C THR A 18 2.73 13.38 10.68
N ALA A 19 3.75 14.07 10.19
CA ALA A 19 4.88 13.46 9.49
C ALA A 19 6.11 13.35 10.41
N SER A 20 6.88 12.29 10.24
CA SER A 20 8.20 12.13 10.85
C SER A 20 9.24 12.87 10.03
N GLU A 21 10.01 13.78 10.65
CA GLU A 21 11.01 14.60 9.95
C GLU A 21 11.99 13.75 9.13
N GLY A 22 12.22 14.14 7.87
CA GLY A 22 13.19 13.49 6.99
C GLY A 22 12.81 12.10 6.48
N SER A 23 11.55 11.68 6.61
CA SER A 23 11.08 10.37 6.15
C SER A 23 9.69 10.43 5.51
N MET A 24 9.39 9.48 4.62
CA MET A 24 8.03 9.29 4.09
C MET A 24 7.19 8.44 5.05
N SER A 25 7.13 8.86 6.32
CA SER A 25 6.42 8.18 7.40
C SER A 25 5.45 9.13 8.09
N PHE A 26 4.21 8.67 8.23
CA PHE A 26 3.07 9.42 8.73
C PHE A 26 2.44 8.70 9.91
N GLN A 27 1.91 9.46 10.86
CA GLN A 27 1.26 8.93 12.04
C GLN A 27 -0.07 9.62 12.28
N PHE A 28 -1.05 8.87 12.76
CA PHE A 28 -2.30 9.42 13.26
C PHE A 28 -2.85 8.52 14.38
N VAL A 29 -3.72 9.10 15.22
CA VAL A 29 -4.41 8.41 16.31
C VAL A 29 -5.91 8.45 16.04
N THR A 30 -6.56 7.29 16.09
CA THR A 30 -8.01 7.19 15.86
C THR A 30 -8.83 7.57 17.09
N ASP A 31 -10.13 7.80 16.92
CA ASP A 31 -11.09 8.02 18.03
C ASP A 31 -11.12 6.84 19.02
N PHE A 32 -10.69 5.65 18.57
CA PHE A 32 -10.58 4.44 19.37
C PHE A 32 -9.23 4.32 20.09
N GLY A 33 -8.36 5.31 19.96
CA GLY A 33 -7.04 5.36 20.56
C GLY A 33 -6.05 4.36 19.97
N VAL A 34 -6.28 3.87 18.74
CA VAL A 34 -5.32 3.06 17.98
C VAL A 34 -4.36 4.00 17.27
N THR A 35 -3.07 3.71 17.36
CA THR A 35 -2.02 4.52 16.73
C THR A 35 -1.55 3.80 15.48
N TYR A 36 -1.73 4.43 14.33
CA TYR A 36 -1.25 3.92 13.06
C TYR A 36 -0.02 4.68 12.60
N ASN A 37 0.94 3.95 12.07
CA ASN A 37 2.02 4.48 11.25
C ASN A 37 1.82 4.01 9.81
N VAL A 38 1.98 4.92 8.86
CA VAL A 38 1.88 4.67 7.42
C VAL A 38 3.18 5.14 6.80
N SER A 39 3.89 4.28 6.09
CA SER A 39 5.16 4.63 5.49
C SER A 39 5.34 4.10 4.07
N PHE A 40 6.17 4.81 3.33
CA PHE A 40 6.62 4.44 1.99
C PHE A 40 8.13 4.23 2.05
N LEU A 41 8.59 3.04 1.70
CA LEU A 41 10.01 2.73 1.60
C LEU A 41 10.36 2.54 0.14
N GLU A 42 11.41 3.21 -0.35
CA GLU A 42 11.92 2.96 -1.70
C GLU A 42 12.25 1.47 -1.83
N ASP A 43 11.75 0.87 -2.91
CA ASP A 43 11.89 -0.55 -3.18
C ASP A 43 12.50 -0.76 -4.56
N GLU A 44 13.53 -1.61 -4.61
CA GLU A 44 14.29 -1.90 -5.82
C GLU A 44 13.86 -3.22 -6.48
N LEU A 45 12.78 -3.86 -6.02
CA LEU A 45 12.32 -5.14 -6.59
C LEU A 45 11.71 -4.96 -7.98
N MET A 46 11.07 -3.81 -8.24
CA MET A 46 10.55 -3.47 -9.56
C MET A 46 11.60 -2.66 -10.33
N LEU A 47 12.10 -3.21 -11.42
CA LEU A 47 13.15 -2.60 -12.26
C LEU A 47 12.56 -1.73 -13.38
N SER A 48 11.29 -1.94 -13.73
CA SER A 48 10.64 -1.22 -14.84
C SER A 48 10.14 0.19 -14.48
N ASP A 49 10.08 0.53 -13.20
CA ASP A 49 9.62 1.81 -12.69
C ASP A 49 10.23 2.12 -11.31
N GLU A 50 10.22 3.38 -10.90
CA GLU A 50 10.48 3.72 -9.51
C GLU A 50 9.35 3.13 -8.64
N SER A 51 9.71 2.48 -7.54
CA SER A 51 8.73 1.76 -6.73
C SER A 51 8.91 1.97 -5.24
N TYR A 52 7.79 1.89 -4.52
CA TYR A 52 7.75 2.09 -3.08
C TYR A 52 6.93 1.01 -2.40
N GLN A 53 7.48 0.37 -1.37
CA GLN A 53 6.73 -0.49 -0.49
C GLN A 53 5.85 0.34 0.45
N PHE A 54 4.55 0.06 0.43
CA PHE A 54 3.54 0.66 1.28
C PHE A 54 3.30 -0.16 2.55
N ILE A 55 3.47 0.47 3.70
CA ILE A 55 3.39 -0.19 5.00
C ILE A 55 2.33 0.51 5.85
N ILE A 56 1.45 -0.29 6.47
CA ILE A 56 0.50 0.16 7.49
C ILE A 56 0.77 -0.62 8.77
N ALA A 57 1.25 0.04 9.81
CA ALA A 57 1.57 -0.55 11.09
C ALA A 57 0.64 -0.02 12.20
N ASN A 58 0.12 -0.91 13.04
CA ASN A 58 -0.52 -0.57 14.30
C ASN A 58 0.54 -0.59 15.40
N THR A 59 0.98 0.58 15.87
CA THR A 59 2.19 0.69 16.70
C THR A 59 1.94 0.55 18.19
N ASN A 60 0.67 0.55 18.62
CA ASN A 60 0.31 0.39 20.03
C ASN A 60 -0.42 -0.93 20.33
N ASN A 61 -0.48 -1.84 19.36
CA ASN A 61 -1.05 -3.19 19.46
C ASN A 61 -2.49 -3.25 19.98
N LYS A 62 -3.24 -2.14 19.96
CA LYS A 62 -4.66 -2.15 20.32
C LYS A 62 -5.46 -2.79 19.20
N LYS A 63 -6.50 -3.53 19.55
CA LYS A 63 -7.37 -4.18 18.56
C LYS A 63 -7.98 -3.14 17.61
N SER A 64 -7.71 -3.29 16.32
CA SER A 64 -8.28 -2.44 15.27
C SER A 64 -9.79 -2.70 15.11
N PRO A 65 -10.66 -1.72 15.38
CA PRO A 65 -12.09 -1.84 15.10
C PRO A 65 -12.37 -1.62 13.60
N ARG A 66 -13.61 -1.86 13.19
CA ARG A 66 -14.08 -1.43 11.86
C ARG A 66 -14.28 0.09 11.88
N ASP A 67 -13.29 0.81 11.36
CA ASP A 67 -13.25 2.28 11.39
C ASP A 67 -13.15 2.84 9.96
N SER A 68 -14.22 3.47 9.48
CA SER A 68 -14.25 4.10 8.16
C SER A 68 -13.39 5.36 8.08
N LYS A 69 -13.19 6.08 9.18
CA LYS A 69 -12.33 7.27 9.21
C LYS A 69 -10.87 6.88 9.01
N MET A 70 -10.45 5.78 9.64
CA MET A 70 -9.11 5.22 9.46
C MET A 70 -8.84 4.88 7.99
N LYS A 71 -9.79 4.21 7.31
CA LYS A 71 -9.71 3.98 5.86
C LYS A 71 -9.55 5.29 5.09
N GLN A 72 -10.40 6.29 5.36
CA GLN A 72 -10.36 7.57 4.65
C GLN A 72 -9.02 8.31 4.83
N THR A 73 -8.49 8.32 6.06
CA THR A 73 -7.17 8.88 6.37
C THR A 73 -6.05 8.18 5.59
N ILE A 74 -6.04 6.84 5.58
CA ILE A 74 -5.03 6.09 4.83
C ILE A 74 -5.13 6.39 3.32
N MET A 75 -6.35 6.40 2.77
CA MET A 75 -6.54 6.73 1.36
C MET A 75 -6.13 8.17 1.02
N ALA A 76 -6.31 9.13 1.94
CA ALA A 76 -5.83 10.50 1.74
C ALA A 76 -4.30 10.55 1.60
N ILE A 77 -3.56 9.80 2.43
CA ILE A 77 -2.10 9.67 2.36
C ILE A 77 -1.67 9.00 1.04
N VAL A 78 -2.35 7.92 0.65
CA VAL A 78 -2.06 7.20 -0.60
C VAL A 78 -2.32 8.08 -1.83
N TYR A 79 -3.41 8.84 -1.85
CA TYR A 79 -3.67 9.75 -2.96
C TYR A 79 -2.67 10.88 -3.03
N GLU A 80 -2.29 11.45 -1.88
CA GLU A 80 -1.22 12.44 -1.83
C GLU A 80 0.07 11.92 -2.47
N PHE A 81 0.45 10.68 -2.15
CA PHE A 81 1.60 10.01 -2.76
C PHE A 81 1.49 10.03 -4.28
N PHE A 82 0.37 9.59 -4.83
CA PHE A 82 0.15 9.58 -6.27
C PHE A 82 -0.04 10.97 -6.91
N GLU A 83 -0.36 12.02 -6.15
CA GLU A 83 -0.36 13.40 -6.64
C GLU A 83 1.06 13.97 -6.77
N CYS A 84 1.99 13.50 -5.93
CA CYS A 84 3.38 13.93 -5.94
C CYS A 84 4.29 13.01 -6.78
N SER A 85 3.86 11.79 -7.09
CA SER A 85 4.62 10.83 -7.89
C SER A 85 3.73 10.04 -8.86
N ASN A 86 4.27 9.75 -10.05
CA ASN A 86 3.63 8.85 -11.01
C ASN A 86 4.45 7.56 -11.08
N THR A 87 4.49 6.85 -9.95
CA THR A 87 5.36 5.69 -9.69
C THR A 87 4.52 4.48 -9.29
N THR A 88 5.17 3.35 -8.99
CA THR A 88 4.51 2.11 -8.59
C THR A 88 4.48 1.95 -7.08
N LEU A 89 3.31 1.63 -6.51
CA LEU A 89 3.15 1.33 -5.10
C LEU A 89 3.04 -0.19 -4.91
N LEU A 90 3.96 -0.79 -4.17
CA LEU A 90 3.97 -2.20 -3.82
C LEU A 90 3.38 -2.40 -2.42
N TYR A 91 2.39 -3.27 -2.29
CA TYR A 91 1.77 -3.62 -1.01
C TYR A 91 1.98 -5.09 -0.70
N ILE A 92 2.77 -5.37 0.34
CA ILE A 92 3.03 -6.72 0.83
C ILE A 92 2.54 -6.79 2.28
N CYS A 93 1.77 -7.82 2.57
CA CYS A 93 1.30 -8.07 3.94
C CYS A 93 2.25 -9.02 4.67
N GLU A 94 2.73 -8.63 5.85
CA GLU A 94 3.46 -9.53 6.75
C GLU A 94 2.63 -10.79 7.08
N THR A 95 3.29 -11.94 7.23
CA THR A 95 2.66 -13.25 7.48
C THR A 95 2.61 -13.67 8.95
N GLY A 96 3.21 -12.89 9.86
CA GLY A 96 3.46 -13.27 11.25
C GLY A 96 2.21 -13.52 12.13
N ASP A 97 1.03 -13.08 11.72
CA ASP A 97 -0.24 -13.27 12.46
C ASP A 97 -1.32 -14.03 11.69
N SER A 98 -0.98 -14.60 10.53
CA SER A 98 -1.90 -15.34 9.64
C SER A 98 -3.11 -14.54 9.12
N LYS A 99 -3.07 -13.19 9.17
CA LYS A 99 -4.15 -12.32 8.65
C LYS A 99 -3.79 -11.61 7.35
N GLN A 100 -2.72 -12.01 6.67
CA GLN A 100 -2.26 -11.39 5.42
C GLN A 100 -3.34 -11.40 4.32
N GLU A 101 -4.09 -12.49 4.18
CA GLU A 101 -5.20 -12.58 3.21
C GLU A 101 -6.28 -11.54 3.49
N MET A 102 -6.69 -11.42 4.76
CA MET A 102 -7.72 -10.48 5.18
C MET A 102 -7.26 -9.03 4.98
N ARG A 103 -5.99 -8.72 5.24
CA ARG A 103 -5.41 -7.38 4.99
C ARG A 103 -5.36 -7.06 3.50
N ASN A 104 -4.85 -7.97 2.67
CA ASN A 104 -4.81 -7.78 1.22
C ASN A 104 -6.22 -7.54 0.63
N ARG A 105 -7.19 -8.39 1.00
CA ARG A 105 -8.58 -8.25 0.58
C ARG A 105 -9.19 -6.93 1.05
N LEU A 106 -8.89 -6.50 2.28
CA LEU A 106 -9.40 -5.24 2.80
C LEU A 106 -8.85 -4.05 2.00
N PHE A 107 -7.56 -4.07 1.67
CA PHE A 107 -6.90 -3.03 0.90
C PHE A 107 -7.41 -2.98 -0.55
N GLU A 108 -7.59 -4.12 -1.20
CA GLU A 108 -8.22 -4.22 -2.52
C GLU A 108 -9.63 -3.61 -2.51
N ILE A 109 -10.46 -3.96 -1.52
CA ILE A 109 -11.79 -3.37 -1.34
C ILE A 109 -11.70 -1.85 -1.20
N TRP A 110 -10.68 -1.32 -0.53
CA TRP A 110 -10.54 0.13 -0.35
C TRP A 110 -10.37 0.88 -1.67
N PHE A 111 -9.52 0.39 -2.57
CA PHE A 111 -9.35 0.96 -3.91
C PHE A 111 -10.58 0.74 -4.79
N ASN A 112 -11.10 -0.47 -4.84
CA ASN A 112 -12.23 -0.80 -5.72
C ASN A 112 -13.54 -0.10 -5.32
N SER A 113 -13.68 0.31 -4.05
CA SER A 113 -14.81 1.10 -3.56
C SER A 113 -14.54 2.61 -3.51
N SER A 114 -13.37 3.05 -3.97
CA SER A 114 -12.99 4.46 -3.91
C SER A 114 -13.62 5.27 -5.05
N LEU A 115 -13.79 6.57 -4.82
CA LEU A 115 -14.26 7.50 -5.87
C LEU A 115 -13.27 7.62 -7.04
N ARG A 116 -11.99 7.32 -6.78
CA ARG A 116 -10.88 7.41 -7.74
C ARG A 116 -10.49 6.04 -8.32
N LYS A 117 -11.33 5.02 -8.19
CA LYS A 117 -11.01 3.65 -8.67
C LYS A 117 -10.63 3.61 -10.15
N SER A 118 -11.17 4.53 -10.95
CA SER A 118 -10.91 4.65 -12.39
C SER A 118 -9.60 5.33 -12.74
N ASP A 119 -8.82 5.74 -11.73
CA ASP A 119 -7.52 6.38 -11.91
C ASP A 119 -6.38 5.35 -11.77
N PHE A 120 -6.67 4.17 -11.22
CA PHE A 120 -5.66 3.19 -10.81
C PHE A 120 -5.93 1.80 -11.36
N VAL A 121 -4.85 1.07 -11.63
CA VAL A 121 -4.83 -0.38 -11.69
C VAL A 121 -4.42 -0.90 -10.32
N PHE A 122 -5.22 -1.82 -9.77
CA PHE A 122 -4.86 -2.63 -8.61
C PHE A 122 -4.70 -4.07 -9.09
N MET A 123 -3.51 -4.65 -8.94
CA MET A 123 -3.24 -6.04 -9.30
C MET A 123 -2.63 -6.76 -8.11
N SER A 124 -3.25 -7.86 -7.67
CA SER A 124 -2.75 -8.67 -6.56
C SER A 124 -2.49 -10.12 -6.95
N ALA A 125 -1.53 -10.76 -6.29
CA ALA A 125 -1.17 -12.15 -6.44
C ALA A 125 -1.05 -12.85 -5.08
N ASP A 126 -1.36 -14.16 -5.07
CA ASP A 126 -1.05 -15.10 -4.00
C ASP A 126 0.16 -15.93 -4.45
N ILE A 127 1.27 -15.79 -3.73
CA ILE A 127 2.54 -16.46 -3.98
C ILE A 127 2.79 -17.43 -2.83
N ARG A 128 2.89 -18.71 -3.14
CA ARG A 128 3.22 -19.74 -2.14
C ARG A 128 4.71 -19.96 -2.09
N ASP A 129 5.29 -19.84 -0.90
CA ASP A 129 6.70 -20.18 -0.70
C ASP A 129 6.93 -21.71 -0.72
N ALA A 130 8.19 -22.12 -0.51
CA ALA A 130 8.60 -23.52 -0.50
C ALA A 130 7.88 -24.37 0.58
N GLU A 131 7.40 -23.72 1.64
CA GLU A 131 6.65 -24.34 2.75
C GLU A 131 5.14 -24.35 2.47
N GLY A 132 4.70 -23.75 1.36
CA GLY A 132 3.32 -23.65 0.93
C GLY A 132 2.53 -22.56 1.63
N ILE A 133 3.20 -21.66 2.36
CA ILE A 133 2.57 -20.53 3.07
C ILE A 133 2.22 -19.45 2.04
N PRO A 134 0.96 -18.94 2.05
CA PRO A 134 0.55 -17.89 1.12
C PRO A 134 1.10 -16.53 1.54
N ASN A 135 1.79 -15.89 0.59
CA ASN A 135 2.28 -14.52 0.64
C ASN A 135 1.49 -13.68 -0.36
N TYR A 136 0.89 -12.59 0.10
CA TYR A 136 0.10 -11.71 -0.76
C TYR A 136 0.91 -10.46 -1.10
N ALA A 137 1.05 -10.22 -2.39
CA ALA A 137 1.64 -9.01 -2.94
C ALA A 137 0.64 -8.35 -3.88
N ALA A 138 0.58 -7.02 -3.85
CA ALA A 138 -0.22 -6.24 -4.78
C ALA A 138 0.57 -5.02 -5.27
N ILE A 139 0.33 -4.63 -6.51
CA ILE A 139 0.78 -3.35 -7.05
C ILE A 139 -0.42 -2.42 -7.26
N VAL A 140 -0.17 -1.14 -7.05
CA VAL A 140 -1.08 -0.05 -7.40
C VAL A 140 -0.34 0.93 -8.29
N VAL A 141 -0.89 1.20 -9.46
CA VAL A 141 -0.28 2.07 -10.48
C VAL A 141 -1.36 2.97 -11.06
N ARG A 142 -1.05 4.24 -11.29
CA ARG A 142 -1.95 5.13 -12.03
C ARG A 142 -2.10 4.68 -13.48
N LEU A 143 -3.29 4.84 -14.05
CA LEU A 143 -3.57 4.50 -15.45
C LEU A 143 -2.83 5.40 -16.45
N ASP A 144 -2.41 6.59 -16.03
CA ASP A 144 -1.58 7.51 -16.82
C ASP A 144 -0.08 7.39 -16.52
N ASN A 145 0.36 6.36 -15.79
CA ASN A 145 1.78 6.06 -15.64
C ASN A 145 2.38 5.66 -17.00
N PRO A 146 3.41 6.35 -17.51
CA PRO A 146 4.02 6.03 -18.81
C PRO A 146 4.68 4.64 -18.85
N ARG A 147 4.95 4.03 -17.69
CA ARG A 147 5.52 2.69 -17.52
C ARG A 147 4.47 1.62 -17.24
N LEU A 148 3.17 1.95 -17.20
CA LEU A 148 2.10 1.05 -16.80
C LEU A 148 2.19 -0.36 -17.42
N THR A 149 2.39 -0.45 -18.74
CA THR A 149 2.49 -1.74 -19.44
C THR A 149 3.70 -2.55 -19.00
N SER A 150 4.85 -1.89 -18.80
CA SER A 150 6.08 -2.54 -18.34
C SER A 150 5.95 -3.04 -16.90
N VAL A 151 5.36 -2.22 -16.03
CA VAL A 151 5.11 -2.58 -14.61
C VAL A 151 4.18 -3.78 -14.50
N ILE A 152 3.08 -3.79 -15.27
CA ILE A 152 2.14 -4.92 -15.28
C ILE A 152 2.83 -6.20 -15.78
N ALA A 153 3.62 -6.10 -16.85
CA ALA A 153 4.33 -7.25 -17.40
C ALA A 153 5.34 -7.81 -16.39
N GLU A 154 6.19 -6.96 -15.82
CA GLU A 154 7.19 -7.34 -14.82
C GLU A 154 6.57 -7.99 -13.58
N PHE A 155 5.49 -7.39 -13.04
CA PHE A 155 4.80 -7.96 -11.89
C PHE A 155 4.23 -9.34 -12.22
N THR A 156 3.60 -9.49 -13.40
CA THR A 156 3.04 -10.77 -13.84
C THR A 156 4.11 -11.84 -14.00
N GLU A 157 5.25 -11.50 -14.63
CA GLU A 157 6.38 -12.42 -14.81
C GLU A 157 7.00 -12.81 -13.47
N THR A 158 7.20 -11.85 -12.57
CA THR A 158 7.75 -12.10 -11.23
C THR A 158 6.85 -13.04 -10.42
N VAL A 159 5.54 -12.81 -10.43
CA VAL A 159 4.57 -13.71 -9.78
C VAL A 159 4.64 -15.12 -10.37
N GLN A 160 4.74 -15.25 -11.69
CA GLN A 160 4.84 -16.55 -12.35
C GLN A 160 6.13 -17.29 -11.97
N LEU A 161 7.26 -16.59 -11.94
CA LEU A 161 8.56 -17.14 -11.54
C LEU A 161 8.53 -17.63 -10.08
N LEU A 162 8.00 -16.82 -9.17
CA LEU A 162 7.91 -17.17 -7.74
C LEU A 162 6.89 -18.28 -7.45
N SER A 163 5.91 -18.47 -8.34
CA SER A 163 4.91 -19.54 -8.21
C SER A 163 5.39 -20.90 -8.75
N GLN A 164 6.51 -20.93 -9.48
CA GLN A 164 7.11 -22.18 -9.94
C GLN A 164 7.90 -22.82 -8.79
N LYS A 165 7.64 -24.09 -8.50
CA LYS A 165 8.45 -24.84 -7.52
C LYS A 165 9.88 -24.99 -8.07
N PRO A 166 10.93 -24.82 -7.25
CA PRO A 166 12.27 -25.24 -7.64
C PRO A 166 12.25 -26.73 -8.00
N GLU A 167 12.91 -27.11 -9.10
CA GLU A 167 13.17 -28.52 -9.44
C GLU A 167 13.99 -29.24 -8.36
#